data_AF-G3XXI9-F1
#
_entry.id   AF-G3XXI9-F1
#
_cell.length_a   1.000
_cell.length_b   1.000
_cell.length_c   1.000
_cell.angle_alpha   90.00
_cell.angle_beta   90.00
_cell.angle_gamma   90.00
#
_symmetry.space_group_name_H-M   'P 1'
#
loop_
_entity.id
_entity.type
_entity.pdbx_description
1 polymer ?
#
loop_
_entity_poly.entity_id
_entity_poly.type
_entity_poly.pdbx_seq_one_letter_code
_entity_poly.pdbx_strand_id
1 'polypeptide(L)'
;MQCKTDPETGRVIYRCHNNFGPLDPSGLGNIYPQITDFRAAALLGNGGDDGAVKLGTRPIQPDYYRAPEVVLGCGWSYSADIWNLGVMIWNILEGTELFTQVQDTEGNYLPRSHLARMIALLGPPPKKLLVMSESMAQVEWSPAITDERGKVYKNNREYFGGPFFDKDGNFLYNDLVPARKLEDAVPSPETSDREAFLSFIKQMLTWLPEERKTARELMEHPFLND
;
A
#
# COMPACT_ATOMS: atom_id res chain seq x y z
N MET A 1 -0.81 16.69 -21.93
CA MET A 1 -1.27 16.63 -20.52
C MET A 1 -1.88 17.98 -20.17
N GLN A 2 -3.21 18.06 -20.00
CA GLN A 2 -3.84 19.31 -19.57
C GLN A 2 -3.73 19.44 -18.06
N CYS A 3 -3.19 20.56 -17.59
CA CYS A 3 -3.17 20.90 -16.16
C CYS A 3 -3.83 22.27 -15.95
N LYS A 4 -4.30 22.51 -14.73
CA LYS A 4 -4.66 23.84 -14.25
C LYS A 4 -3.86 24.12 -12.98
N THR A 5 -3.46 25.37 -12.79
CA THR A 5 -2.88 25.79 -11.52
C THR A 5 -4.01 26.24 -10.62
N ASP A 6 -4.07 25.67 -9.42
CA ASP A 6 -4.96 26.12 -8.37
C ASP A 6 -4.57 27.57 -7.99
N PRO A 7 -5.49 28.55 -8.12
CA PRO A 7 -5.15 29.95 -7.91
C PRO A 7 -4.95 30.33 -6.44
N GLU A 8 -5.42 29.51 -5.49
CA GLU A 8 -5.28 29.77 -4.04
C GLU A 8 -4.02 29.13 -3.47
N THR A 9 -3.72 27.91 -3.91
CA THR A 9 -2.60 27.11 -3.36
C THR A 9 -1.37 27.10 -4.27
N GLY A 10 -1.47 27.59 -5.50
CA GLY A 10 -0.42 27.50 -6.52
C GLY A 10 -0.13 26.07 -7.00
N ARG A 11 -0.92 25.09 -6.57
CA ARG A 11 -0.70 23.68 -6.86
C ARG A 11 -1.09 23.37 -8.31
N VAL A 12 -0.19 22.72 -9.06
CA VAL A 12 -0.54 22.15 -10.36
C VAL A 12 -1.47 20.96 -10.14
N ILE A 13 -2.67 21.03 -10.72
CA ILE A 13 -3.69 20.00 -10.75
C ILE A 13 -3.78 19.46 -12.18
N TYR A 14 -3.42 18.20 -12.37
CA TYR A 14 -3.56 17.53 -13.66
C TYR A 14 -5.02 17.12 -13.87
N ARG A 15 -5.58 17.40 -15.06
CA ARG A 15 -6.90 16.88 -15.41
C ARG A 15 -6.77 15.40 -15.74
N CYS A 16 -7.52 14.57 -15.02
CA CYS A 16 -7.72 13.17 -15.41
C CYS A 16 -8.38 13.13 -16.80
N HIS A 17 -7.78 12.38 -17.73
CA HIS A 17 -8.41 12.04 -18.99
C HIS A 17 -9.12 10.70 -18.82
N ASN A 18 -10.44 10.73 -18.64
CA ASN A 18 -11.26 9.52 -18.53
C ASN A 18 -11.62 8.90 -19.89
N ASN A 19 -11.17 9.51 -20.98
CA ASN A 19 -11.44 9.05 -22.34
C ASN A 19 -10.12 8.91 -23.08
N PHE A 20 -9.61 7.68 -23.12
CA PHE A 20 -8.40 7.31 -23.86
C PHE A 20 -8.71 6.97 -25.33
N GLY A 21 -9.95 7.21 -25.78
CA GLY A 21 -10.47 6.68 -27.04
C GLY A 21 -10.90 5.22 -26.90
N PRO A 22 -11.56 4.65 -27.92
CA PRO A 22 -11.75 3.20 -27.99
C PRO A 22 -10.38 2.52 -27.99
N LEU A 23 -10.22 1.46 -27.19
CA LEU A 23 -9.04 0.62 -27.24
C LEU A 23 -8.91 0.08 -28.67
N ASP A 24 -7.92 0.56 -29.41
CA ASP A 24 -7.61 0.06 -30.74
C ASP A 24 -6.97 -1.33 -30.60
N PRO A 25 -7.66 -2.41 -31.00
CA PRO A 25 -7.13 -3.76 -30.86
C PRO A 25 -5.86 -3.98 -31.68
N SER A 26 -5.67 -3.20 -32.74
CA SER A 26 -4.45 -3.23 -33.56
C SER A 26 -3.26 -2.51 -32.91
N GLY A 27 -3.51 -1.68 -31.90
CA GLY A 27 -2.52 -0.93 -31.13
C GLY A 27 -2.29 -1.45 -29.71
N LEU A 28 -3.11 -2.38 -29.20
CA LEU A 28 -2.98 -2.95 -27.85
C LEU A 28 -1.59 -3.55 -27.58
N GLY A 29 -0.96 -4.17 -28.58
CA GLY A 29 0.42 -4.68 -28.48
C GLY A 29 1.49 -3.59 -28.30
N ASN A 30 1.15 -2.31 -28.53
CA ASN A 30 2.04 -1.16 -28.44
C ASN A 30 1.69 -0.20 -27.28
N ILE A 31 0.75 -0.58 -26.38
CA ILE A 31 0.43 0.22 -25.20
C ILE A 31 1.41 -0.15 -24.08
N TYR A 32 2.42 0.69 -23.89
CA TYR A 32 3.33 0.59 -22.76
C TYR A 32 2.85 1.52 -21.64
N PRO A 33 2.27 1.00 -20.54
CA PRO A 33 1.95 1.84 -19.40
C PRO A 33 3.23 2.44 -18.84
N GLN A 34 3.19 3.74 -18.50
CA GLN A 34 4.30 4.47 -17.90
C GLN A 34 3.86 4.98 -16.54
N ILE A 35 4.71 4.81 -15.53
CA ILE A 35 4.52 5.47 -14.23
C ILE A 35 4.70 6.97 -14.43
N THR A 36 3.73 7.75 -13.94
CA THR A 36 3.75 9.21 -14.01
C THR A 36 3.47 9.80 -12.63
N ASP A 37 3.56 11.13 -12.51
CA ASP A 37 3.32 11.89 -11.26
C ASP A 37 4.22 11.52 -10.06
N PHE A 38 5.51 11.81 -10.20
CA PHE A 38 6.51 11.63 -9.13
C PHE A 38 6.46 12.71 -8.03
N ARG A 39 5.38 13.49 -7.91
CA ARG A 39 5.31 14.60 -6.93
C ARG A 39 5.36 14.14 -5.48
N ALA A 40 4.88 12.94 -5.21
CA ALA A 40 4.94 12.32 -3.88
C ALA A 40 6.12 11.35 -3.72
N ALA A 41 6.98 11.23 -4.74
CA ALA A 41 8.15 10.36 -4.67
C ALA A 41 9.14 10.88 -3.63
N ALA A 42 9.76 9.95 -2.91
CA ALA A 42 10.73 10.25 -1.87
C ALA A 42 12.02 9.48 -2.15
N LEU A 43 13.15 10.19 -2.08
CA LEU A 43 14.45 9.55 -2.15
C LEU A 43 14.87 9.13 -0.74
N LEU A 44 15.01 7.82 -0.53
CA LEU A 44 15.65 7.28 0.66
C LEU A 44 17.15 7.28 0.43
N GLY A 45 17.90 7.89 1.35
CA GLY A 45 19.36 7.87 1.27
C GLY A 45 19.89 6.47 1.51
N ASN A 46 21.07 6.18 0.95
CA ASN A 46 21.85 5.04 1.45
C ASN A 46 22.21 5.32 2.92
N GLY A 47 22.27 4.26 3.73
CA GLY A 47 22.70 4.36 5.12
C GLY A 47 24.01 5.13 5.27
N GLY A 48 24.21 5.75 6.44
CA GLY A 48 25.52 6.32 6.77
C GLY A 48 26.60 5.24 6.81
N ASP A 49 27.80 5.61 7.30
CA ASP A 49 28.97 4.73 7.40
C ASP A 49 28.75 3.41 8.20
N ASP A 50 27.58 3.23 8.81
CA ASP A 50 27.14 2.04 9.54
C ASP A 50 26.37 1.02 8.68
N GLY A 51 26.08 1.33 7.41
CA GLY A 51 25.35 0.43 6.51
C GLY A 51 23.86 0.26 6.82
N ALA A 52 23.30 1.09 7.72
CA ALA A 52 21.89 1.00 8.12
C ALA A 52 20.96 1.59 7.06
N VAL A 53 20.04 0.80 6.49
CA VAL A 53 19.08 1.29 5.49
C VAL A 53 18.22 2.42 6.08
N LYS A 54 18.23 3.59 5.44
CA LYS A 54 17.39 4.72 5.85
C LYS A 54 15.95 4.46 5.44
N LEU A 55 15.07 4.34 6.43
CA LEU A 55 13.64 4.16 6.22
C LEU A 55 12.93 5.50 6.08
N GLY A 56 11.92 5.54 5.22
CA GLY A 56 10.93 6.61 5.21
C GLY A 56 9.98 6.45 6.40
N THR A 57 9.61 7.56 7.04
CA THR A 57 8.78 7.53 8.25
C THR A 57 7.50 8.33 8.13
N ARG A 58 7.34 9.15 7.08
CA ARG A 58 6.14 9.97 6.87
C ARG A 58 5.02 9.16 6.22
N PRO A 59 3.75 9.54 6.40
CA PRO A 59 2.64 8.86 5.74
C PRO A 59 2.77 8.98 4.22
N ILE A 60 2.58 7.86 3.52
CA ILE A 60 2.58 7.76 2.06
C ILE A 60 1.38 6.93 1.60
N GLN A 61 1.24 6.82 0.27
CA GLN A 61 0.29 5.98 -0.44
C GLN A 61 -1.18 6.42 -0.30
N PRO A 62 -2.01 6.18 -1.34
CA PRO A 62 -3.46 6.28 -1.21
C PRO A 62 -4.00 5.27 -0.19
N ASP A 63 -5.14 5.59 0.43
CA ASP A 63 -5.69 4.84 1.57
C ASP A 63 -5.90 3.35 1.29
N TYR A 64 -6.43 3.02 0.12
CA TYR A 64 -6.73 1.65 -0.33
C TYR A 64 -5.49 0.84 -0.70
N TYR A 65 -4.38 1.52 -0.98
CA TYR A 65 -3.14 0.90 -1.42
C TYR A 65 -2.10 0.85 -0.30
N ARG A 66 -2.32 1.55 0.82
CA ARG A 66 -1.34 1.72 1.89
C ARG A 66 -0.84 0.37 2.44
N ALA A 67 0.49 0.21 2.50
CA ALA A 67 1.16 -1.00 2.94
C ALA A 67 1.12 -1.17 4.47
N PRO A 68 1.14 -2.40 5.00
CA PRO A 68 0.97 -2.67 6.43
C PRO A 68 2.04 -1.98 7.30
N GLU A 69 3.29 -1.94 6.85
CA GLU A 69 4.39 -1.25 7.56
C GLU A 69 4.19 0.26 7.62
N VAL A 70 3.47 0.85 6.66
CA VAL A 70 3.12 2.27 6.66
C VAL A 70 2.01 2.52 7.67
N VAL A 71 0.93 1.71 7.65
CA VAL A 71 -0.19 1.84 8.61
C VAL A 71 0.27 1.61 10.05
N LEU A 72 1.17 0.63 10.26
CA LEU A 72 1.73 0.31 11.57
C LEU A 72 2.88 1.24 11.99
N GLY A 73 3.37 2.10 11.10
CA GLY A 73 4.43 3.05 11.40
C GLY A 73 5.81 2.43 11.61
N CYS A 74 6.08 1.26 11.03
CA CYS A 74 7.37 0.54 11.15
C CYS A 74 8.51 1.20 10.35
N GLY A 75 8.19 2.23 9.57
CA GLY A 75 9.07 2.76 8.53
C GLY A 75 8.98 1.93 7.25
N TRP A 76 9.27 2.56 6.11
CA TRP A 76 9.05 1.97 4.79
C TRP A 76 10.24 2.18 3.85
N SER A 77 10.31 1.33 2.82
CA SER A 77 11.27 1.40 1.72
C SER A 77 10.56 1.08 0.39
N TYR A 78 11.31 0.72 -0.67
CA TYR A 78 10.75 0.37 -1.98
C TYR A 78 9.72 -0.77 -1.92
N SER A 79 9.77 -1.61 -0.87
CA SER A 79 8.82 -2.71 -0.67
C SER A 79 7.38 -2.23 -0.47
N ALA A 80 7.17 -0.97 -0.09
CA ALA A 80 5.87 -0.33 -0.07
C ALA A 80 5.27 -0.17 -1.48
N ASP A 81 6.10 0.15 -2.48
CA ASP A 81 5.68 0.23 -3.89
C ASP A 81 5.34 -1.17 -4.44
N ILE A 82 6.10 -2.20 -4.02
CA ILE A 82 5.79 -3.61 -4.37
C ILE A 82 4.42 -4.02 -3.82
N TRP A 83 4.07 -3.60 -2.61
CA TRP A 83 2.72 -3.83 -2.08
C TRP A 83 1.66 -3.12 -2.93
N ASN A 84 1.88 -1.84 -3.31
CA ASN A 84 0.94 -1.12 -4.20
C ASN A 84 0.73 -1.84 -5.52
N LEU A 85 1.82 -2.37 -6.11
CA LEU A 85 1.77 -3.16 -7.33
C LEU A 85 0.91 -4.42 -7.16
N GLY A 86 1.09 -5.15 -6.05
CA GLY A 86 0.26 -6.33 -5.75
C GLY A 86 -1.23 -6.00 -5.64
N VAL A 87 -1.58 -4.93 -4.92
CA VAL A 87 -2.98 -4.47 -4.80
C VAL A 87 -3.54 -4.07 -6.17
N MET A 88 -2.76 -3.32 -6.96
CA MET A 88 -3.17 -2.85 -8.28
C MET A 88 -3.41 -4.00 -9.26
N ILE A 89 -2.51 -4.97 -9.34
CA ILE A 89 -2.66 -6.14 -10.22
C ILE A 89 -3.91 -6.93 -9.84
N TRP A 90 -4.15 -7.13 -8.54
CA TRP A 90 -5.36 -7.77 -8.06
C TRP A 90 -6.61 -7.01 -8.53
N ASN A 91 -6.65 -5.70 -8.33
CA ASN A 91 -7.80 -4.87 -8.70
C ASN A 91 -8.08 -4.90 -10.21
N ILE A 92 -7.04 -4.89 -11.04
CA ILE A 92 -7.17 -4.94 -12.50
C ILE A 92 -7.80 -6.26 -12.96
N LEU A 93 -7.37 -7.38 -12.37
CA LEU A 93 -7.85 -8.71 -12.77
C LEU A 93 -9.26 -9.01 -12.27
N GLU A 94 -9.60 -8.53 -11.08
CA GLU A 94 -10.92 -8.77 -10.47
C GLU A 94 -11.96 -7.72 -10.83
N GLY A 95 -11.53 -6.57 -11.36
CA GLY A 95 -12.41 -5.45 -11.67
C GLY A 95 -13.06 -4.80 -10.44
N THR A 96 -12.50 -5.03 -9.24
CA THR A 96 -12.97 -4.45 -7.98
C THR A 96 -11.80 -4.12 -7.05
N GLU A 97 -12.08 -3.51 -5.91
CA GLU A 97 -11.06 -3.13 -4.92
C GLU A 97 -10.75 -4.30 -3.97
N LEU A 98 -9.47 -4.63 -3.80
CA LEU A 98 -9.02 -5.69 -2.89
C LEU A 98 -9.44 -5.38 -1.45
N PHE A 99 -9.11 -4.16 -1.02
CA PHE A 99 -9.46 -3.64 0.29
C PHE A 99 -10.64 -2.69 0.15
N THR A 100 -11.74 -2.98 0.82
CA THR A 100 -12.95 -2.14 0.83
C THR A 100 -13.25 -1.66 2.23
N GLN A 101 -14.04 -0.58 2.35
CA GLN A 101 -14.48 -0.02 3.63
C GLN A 101 -13.29 0.43 4.51
N VAL A 102 -12.26 0.98 3.88
CA VAL A 102 -11.07 1.54 4.56
C VAL A 102 -11.24 3.03 4.89
N GLN A 103 -12.39 3.62 4.54
CA GLN A 103 -12.76 5.00 4.83
C GLN A 103 -14.13 5.04 5.51
N ASP A 104 -14.39 6.10 6.30
CA ASP A 104 -15.71 6.38 6.85
C ASP A 104 -16.64 7.07 5.83
N THR A 105 -17.85 7.46 6.26
CA THR A 105 -18.84 8.14 5.42
C THR A 105 -18.42 9.55 4.97
N GLU A 106 -17.44 10.15 5.65
CA GLU A 106 -16.86 11.46 5.30
C GLU A 106 -15.63 11.31 4.39
N GLY A 107 -15.20 10.07 4.09
CA GLY A 107 -14.00 9.78 3.31
C GLY A 107 -12.70 9.78 4.13
N ASN A 108 -12.76 9.87 5.47
CA ASN A 108 -11.57 9.81 6.30
C ASN A 108 -11.05 8.38 6.38
N TYR A 109 -9.73 8.21 6.29
CA TYR A 109 -9.08 6.90 6.41
C TYR A 109 -9.31 6.25 7.78
N LEU A 110 -9.59 4.94 7.77
CA LEU A 110 -9.79 4.10 8.95
C LEU A 110 -8.69 3.01 9.02
N PRO A 111 -7.53 3.31 9.65
CA PRO A 111 -6.41 2.38 9.82
C PRO A 111 -6.81 1.02 10.39
N ARG A 112 -7.63 1.01 11.45
CA ARG A 112 -8.14 -0.21 12.09
C ARG A 112 -8.97 -1.06 11.12
N SER A 113 -9.81 -0.45 10.30
CA SER A 113 -10.62 -1.16 9.31
C SER A 113 -9.74 -1.74 8.21
N HIS A 114 -8.74 -0.98 7.74
CA HIS A 114 -7.81 -1.46 6.72
C HIS A 114 -6.99 -2.66 7.24
N LEU A 115 -6.43 -2.57 8.46
CA LEU A 115 -5.72 -3.69 9.09
C LEU A 115 -6.62 -4.93 9.27
N ALA A 116 -7.90 -4.75 9.61
CA ALA A 116 -8.84 -5.87 9.70
C ALA A 116 -9.03 -6.58 8.34
N ARG A 117 -9.03 -5.84 7.22
CA ARG A 117 -9.09 -6.43 5.87
C ARG A 117 -7.80 -7.15 5.50
N MET A 118 -6.65 -6.60 5.88
CA MET A 118 -5.36 -7.30 5.71
C MET A 118 -5.30 -8.59 6.52
N ILE A 119 -5.81 -8.59 7.76
CA ILE A 119 -5.88 -9.78 8.63
C ILE A 119 -6.81 -10.84 8.06
N ALA A 120 -7.97 -10.45 7.54
CA ALA A 120 -8.84 -11.39 6.85
C ALA A 120 -8.10 -12.06 5.69
N LEU A 121 -7.46 -11.24 4.85
CA LEU A 121 -6.76 -11.70 3.65
C LEU A 121 -5.55 -12.62 3.96
N LEU A 122 -4.69 -12.21 4.89
CA LEU A 122 -3.35 -12.78 5.11
C LEU A 122 -3.20 -13.56 6.43
N GLY A 123 -4.23 -13.57 7.28
CA GLY A 123 -4.10 -13.98 8.68
C GLY A 123 -3.42 -12.91 9.56
N PRO A 124 -3.23 -13.17 10.86
CA PRO A 124 -2.64 -12.21 11.78
C PRO A 124 -1.18 -11.85 11.39
N PRO A 125 -0.73 -10.61 11.63
CA PRO A 125 0.64 -10.22 11.32
C PRO A 125 1.65 -10.96 12.21
N PRO A 126 2.86 -11.22 11.71
CA PRO A 126 3.92 -11.83 12.49
C PRO A 126 4.40 -10.89 13.61
N LYS A 127 4.77 -11.45 14.77
CA LYS A 127 5.27 -10.70 15.94
C LYS A 127 6.43 -9.76 15.61
N LYS A 128 7.28 -10.15 14.67
CA LYS A 128 8.41 -9.33 14.19
C LYS A 128 7.94 -7.96 13.71
N LEU A 129 6.83 -7.89 12.98
CA LEU A 129 6.27 -6.64 12.47
C LEU A 129 5.74 -5.76 13.61
N LEU A 130 5.11 -6.36 14.63
CA LEU A 130 4.62 -5.63 15.80
C LEU A 130 5.76 -5.03 16.62
N VAL A 131 6.88 -5.76 16.78
CA VAL A 131 8.07 -5.25 17.45
C VAL A 131 8.67 -4.05 16.71
N MET A 132 8.69 -4.09 15.37
CA MET A 132 9.11 -2.94 14.55
C MET A 132 8.20 -1.72 14.73
N SER A 133 6.88 -1.94 14.82
CA SER A 133 5.91 -0.88 15.08
C SER A 133 6.16 -0.21 16.43
N GLU A 134 6.39 -1.00 17.50
CA GLU A 134 6.68 -0.47 18.83
C GLU A 134 8.02 0.26 18.90
N SER A 135 9.06 -0.22 18.21
CA SER A 135 10.37 0.46 18.21
C SER A 135 10.33 1.83 17.54
N MET A 136 9.41 2.03 16.59
CA MET A 136 9.24 3.28 15.85
C MET A 136 8.15 4.20 16.44
N ALA A 137 7.40 3.73 17.43
CA ALA A 137 6.21 4.42 17.96
C ALA A 137 6.48 5.83 18.51
N GLN A 138 7.69 6.06 19.04
CA GLN A 138 8.11 7.33 19.66
C GLN A 138 9.02 8.17 18.76
N VAL A 139 9.26 7.75 17.51
CA VAL A 139 10.11 8.50 16.58
C VAL A 139 9.34 9.72 16.08
N GLU A 140 9.70 10.90 16.59
CA GLU A 140 9.06 12.15 16.21
C GLU A 140 9.54 12.67 14.84
N TRP A 141 8.60 13.19 14.05
CA TRP A 141 8.85 13.92 12.83
C TRP A 141 9.23 15.37 13.14
N SER A 142 10.21 15.85 12.38
CA SER A 142 10.56 17.27 12.35
C SER A 142 10.51 17.77 10.89
N PRO A 143 9.62 18.72 10.55
CA PRO A 143 8.50 19.21 11.37
C PRO A 143 7.40 18.15 11.53
N ALA A 144 6.60 18.30 12.59
CA ALA A 144 5.34 17.59 12.79
C ALA A 144 4.35 17.86 11.63
N ILE A 145 3.39 16.96 11.44
CA ILE A 145 2.34 17.12 10.43
C ILE A 145 1.13 17.78 11.10
N THR A 146 0.52 18.76 10.43
CA THR A 146 -0.74 19.38 10.87
C THR A 146 -1.79 19.12 9.80
N ASP A 147 -2.95 18.57 10.20
CA ASP A 147 -4.06 18.39 9.26
C ASP A 147 -4.83 19.70 9.01
N GLU A 148 -5.78 19.65 8.09
CA GLU A 148 -6.62 20.77 7.68
C GLU A 148 -7.48 21.33 8.83
N ARG A 149 -7.72 20.52 9.87
CA ARG A 149 -8.47 20.91 11.08
C ARG A 149 -7.56 21.55 12.14
N GLY A 150 -6.26 21.68 11.86
CA GLY A 150 -5.26 22.24 12.77
C GLY A 150 -4.75 21.24 13.81
N LYS A 151 -5.09 19.95 13.71
CA LYS A 151 -4.59 18.94 14.65
C LYS A 151 -3.17 18.55 14.25
N VAL A 152 -2.28 18.54 15.24
CA VAL A 152 -0.86 18.25 15.08
C VAL A 152 -0.60 16.78 15.41
N TYR A 153 0.22 16.14 14.58
CA TYR A 153 0.69 14.76 14.69
C TYR A 153 2.21 14.75 14.67
N LYS A 154 2.81 14.26 15.76
CA LYS A 154 4.25 14.24 15.95
C LYS A 154 4.90 13.00 15.39
N ASN A 155 4.18 11.89 15.28
CA ASN A 155 4.74 10.61 14.85
C ASN A 155 3.67 9.74 14.18
N ASN A 156 4.09 8.56 13.70
CA ASN A 156 3.18 7.60 13.07
C ASN A 156 2.04 7.14 13.99
N ARG A 157 2.33 6.91 15.28
CA ARG A 157 1.32 6.41 16.24
C ARG A 157 0.19 7.41 16.41
N GLU A 158 0.52 8.70 16.54
CA GLU A 158 -0.48 9.76 16.62
C GLU A 158 -1.26 9.91 15.32
N TYR A 159 -0.58 9.85 14.16
CA TYR A 159 -1.20 10.05 12.85
C TYR A 159 -2.19 8.94 12.49
N PHE A 160 -1.80 7.67 12.66
CA PHE A 160 -2.65 6.53 12.35
C PHE A 160 -3.55 6.11 13.53
N GLY A 161 -3.31 6.61 14.75
CA GLY A 161 -4.16 6.31 15.90
C GLY A 161 -3.95 4.91 16.49
N GLY A 162 -2.71 4.40 16.43
CA GLY A 162 -2.32 3.17 17.14
C GLY A 162 -2.22 3.38 18.66
N PRO A 163 -1.95 2.30 19.44
CA PRO A 163 -1.69 0.94 19.00
C PRO A 163 -2.95 0.20 18.52
N PHE A 164 -2.76 -0.77 17.62
CA PHE A 164 -3.84 -1.61 17.08
C PHE A 164 -3.85 -3.03 17.64
N PHE A 165 -2.79 -3.43 18.33
CA PHE A 165 -2.59 -4.76 18.90
C PHE A 165 -2.29 -4.61 20.39
N ASP A 166 -2.70 -5.61 21.17
CA ASP A 166 -2.30 -5.70 22.58
C ASP A 166 -0.85 -6.21 22.73
N LYS A 167 -0.40 -6.29 23.98
CA LYS A 167 0.95 -6.78 24.34
C LYS A 167 1.22 -8.24 23.95
N ASP A 168 0.17 -9.04 23.77
CA ASP A 168 0.24 -10.46 23.42
C ASP A 168 0.19 -10.66 21.89
N GLY A 169 -0.06 -9.58 21.14
CA GLY A 169 -0.16 -9.55 19.69
C GLY A 169 -1.57 -9.78 19.15
N ASN A 170 -2.59 -9.72 20.00
CA ASN A 170 -3.98 -9.85 19.56
C ASN A 170 -4.47 -8.52 18.99
N PHE A 171 -5.19 -8.59 17.87
CA PHE A 171 -5.78 -7.42 17.25
C PHE A 171 -6.91 -6.85 18.13
N LEU A 172 -6.90 -5.55 18.40
CA LEU A 172 -7.84 -4.92 19.33
C LEU A 172 -9.26 -4.76 18.75
N TYR A 173 -9.43 -4.97 17.44
CA TYR A 173 -10.69 -4.74 16.71
C TYR A 173 -11.14 -6.00 15.94
N ASN A 174 -11.09 -7.17 16.58
CA ASN A 174 -11.43 -8.45 15.95
C ASN A 174 -12.85 -8.49 15.35
N ASP A 175 -13.77 -7.70 15.90
CA ASP A 175 -15.14 -7.54 15.39
C ASP A 175 -15.19 -6.95 13.96
N LEU A 176 -14.13 -6.25 13.55
CA LEU A 176 -14.02 -5.67 12.21
C LEU A 176 -13.48 -6.65 11.15
N VAL A 177 -12.98 -7.82 11.55
CA VAL A 177 -12.34 -8.78 10.63
C VAL A 177 -13.42 -9.56 9.89
N PRO A 178 -13.60 -9.37 8.57
CA PRO A 178 -14.58 -10.13 7.80
C PRO A 178 -14.15 -11.59 7.61
N ALA A 179 -15.10 -12.47 7.36
CA ALA A 179 -14.81 -13.82 6.87
C ALA A 179 -14.46 -13.76 5.37
N ARG A 180 -13.16 -13.70 5.04
CA ARG A 180 -12.62 -13.76 3.67
C ARG A 180 -11.16 -14.17 3.74
N LYS A 181 -10.69 -15.10 2.93
CA LYS A 181 -9.24 -15.40 2.76
C LYS A 181 -8.74 -14.97 1.39
N LEU A 182 -7.42 -14.88 1.22
CA LEU A 182 -6.80 -14.59 -0.08
C LEU A 182 -7.22 -15.59 -1.15
N GLU A 183 -7.34 -16.88 -0.82
CA GLU A 183 -7.79 -17.92 -1.75
C GLU A 183 -9.25 -17.73 -2.19
N ASP A 184 -10.10 -17.16 -1.33
CA ASP A 184 -11.50 -16.88 -1.68
C ASP A 184 -11.63 -15.59 -2.50
N ALA A 185 -10.55 -14.81 -2.57
CA ALA A 185 -10.45 -13.52 -3.25
C ALA A 185 -9.72 -13.63 -4.59
N VAL A 186 -9.59 -14.83 -5.17
CA VAL A 186 -8.85 -15.00 -6.43
C VAL A 186 -9.84 -14.95 -7.58
N PRO A 187 -9.47 -14.33 -8.71
CA PRO A 187 -10.36 -14.27 -9.85
C PRO A 187 -10.69 -15.69 -10.30
N SER A 188 -11.73 -15.84 -11.11
CA SER A 188 -12.19 -17.13 -11.62
C SER A 188 -11.64 -17.46 -13.03
N PRO A 189 -10.33 -17.68 -13.25
CA PRO A 189 -9.84 -18.32 -14.46
C PRO A 189 -9.78 -19.85 -14.28
N GLU A 190 -9.28 -20.55 -15.30
CA GLU A 190 -8.95 -21.98 -15.20
C GLU A 190 -8.00 -22.25 -14.02
N THR A 191 -8.05 -23.45 -13.45
CA THR A 191 -7.36 -23.78 -12.17
C THR A 191 -5.84 -23.56 -12.22
N SER A 192 -5.20 -23.75 -13.37
CA SER A 192 -3.75 -23.51 -13.55
C SER A 192 -3.39 -22.02 -13.45
N ASP A 193 -4.15 -21.16 -14.12
CA ASP A 193 -3.92 -19.72 -14.15
C ASP A 193 -4.14 -19.12 -12.75
N ARG A 194 -5.10 -19.70 -12.03
CA ARG A 194 -5.40 -19.33 -10.64
C ARG A 194 -4.20 -19.59 -9.71
N GLU A 195 -3.55 -20.74 -9.83
CA GLU A 195 -2.39 -21.10 -9.00
C GLU A 195 -1.15 -20.26 -9.35
N ALA A 196 -0.87 -20.05 -10.64
CA ALA A 196 0.22 -19.20 -11.10
C ALA A 196 0.05 -17.76 -10.62
N PHE A 197 -1.17 -17.22 -10.74
CA PHE A 197 -1.51 -15.88 -10.27
C PHE A 197 -1.35 -15.75 -8.75
N LEU A 198 -1.88 -16.71 -7.98
CA LEU A 198 -1.72 -16.74 -6.52
C LEU A 198 -0.25 -16.78 -6.11
N SER A 199 0.56 -17.62 -6.77
CA SER A 199 2.00 -17.70 -6.53
C SER A 199 2.68 -16.36 -6.75
N PHE A 200 2.28 -15.62 -7.79
CA PHE A 200 2.81 -14.31 -8.11
C PHE A 200 2.41 -13.24 -7.08
N ILE A 201 1.11 -13.13 -6.76
CA ILE A 201 0.61 -12.12 -5.83
C ILE A 201 1.15 -12.32 -4.41
N LYS A 202 1.33 -13.57 -3.96
CA LYS A 202 1.89 -13.87 -2.63
C LYS A 202 3.33 -13.36 -2.45
N GLN A 203 4.07 -13.10 -3.54
CA GLN A 203 5.41 -12.50 -3.49
C GLN A 203 5.39 -10.98 -3.28
N MET A 204 4.22 -10.34 -3.44
CA MET A 204 4.01 -8.91 -3.25
C MET A 204 3.19 -8.60 -1.99
N LEU A 205 2.11 -9.35 -1.77
CA LEU A 205 1.17 -9.17 -0.65
C LEU A 205 1.56 -10.04 0.54
N THR A 206 2.70 -9.73 1.16
CA THR A 206 3.10 -10.29 2.47
C THR A 206 3.28 -9.20 3.52
N TRP A 207 3.08 -9.58 4.78
CA TRP A 207 3.16 -8.72 5.95
C TRP A 207 4.55 -8.08 6.10
N LEU A 208 5.61 -8.88 5.99
CA LEU A 208 6.97 -8.42 6.22
C LEU A 208 7.54 -7.77 4.96
N PRO A 209 7.96 -6.49 5.01
CA PRO A 209 8.47 -5.79 3.84
C PRO A 209 9.69 -6.47 3.20
N GLU A 210 10.56 -7.09 4.01
CA GLU A 210 11.76 -7.80 3.57
C GLU A 210 11.48 -9.16 2.92
N GLU A 211 10.28 -9.71 3.09
CA GLU A 211 9.86 -10.95 2.43
C GLU A 211 9.24 -10.70 1.05
N ARG A 212 8.93 -9.42 0.72
CA ARG A 212 8.45 -9.04 -0.60
C ARG A 212 9.59 -9.10 -1.60
N LYS A 213 9.31 -9.68 -2.75
CA LYS A 213 10.26 -9.74 -3.85
C LYS A 213 10.51 -8.36 -4.45
N THR A 214 11.73 -8.12 -4.89
CA THR A 214 12.06 -6.92 -5.65
C THR A 214 11.35 -6.92 -7.00
N ALA A 215 11.17 -5.73 -7.59
CA ALA A 215 10.64 -5.63 -8.95
C ALA A 215 11.45 -6.48 -9.95
N ARG A 216 12.77 -6.55 -9.78
CA ARG A 216 13.66 -7.38 -10.61
C ARG A 216 13.34 -8.86 -10.51
N GLU A 217 13.21 -9.38 -9.29
CA GLU A 217 12.86 -10.80 -9.09
C GLU A 217 11.45 -11.11 -9.60
N LEU A 218 10.50 -10.19 -9.46
CA LEU A 218 9.14 -10.37 -9.95
C LEU A 218 9.07 -10.47 -11.49
N MET A 219 9.95 -9.77 -12.22
CA MET A 219 10.02 -9.89 -13.69
C MET A 219 10.42 -11.30 -14.16
N GLU A 220 11.10 -12.06 -13.30
CA GLU A 220 11.52 -13.43 -13.61
C GLU A 220 10.43 -14.47 -13.30
N HIS A 221 9.29 -14.05 -12.75
CA HIS A 221 8.22 -14.96 -12.35
C HIS A 221 7.50 -15.58 -13.57
N PRO A 222 7.20 -16.89 -13.57
CA PRO A 222 6.56 -17.57 -14.70
C PRO A 222 5.23 -16.95 -15.14
N PHE A 223 4.43 -16.44 -14.20
CA PHE A 223 3.15 -15.77 -14.49
C PHE A 223 3.24 -14.63 -15.52
N LEU A 224 4.40 -13.97 -15.66
CA LEU A 224 4.58 -12.89 -16.63
C LEU A 224 5.15 -13.36 -17.99
N ASN A 225 5.52 -14.62 -18.10
CA ASN A 225 6.25 -15.17 -19.25
C ASN A 225 5.44 -16.20 -20.06
N ASP A 226 4.19 -16.46 -19.67
CA ASP A 226 3.25 -17.36 -20.36
C ASP A 226 2.36 -16.62 -21.38
#